data_AF-A0A6J8DKD8-F1
#
_entry.id   AF-A0A6J8DKD8-F1
#
_cell.length_a   1.000
_cell.length_b   1.000
_cell.length_c   1.000
_cell.angle_alpha   90.00
_cell.angle_beta   90.00
_cell.angle_gamma   90.00
#
_symmetry.space_group_name_H-M   'P 1'
#
loop_
_entity.id
_entity.type
_entity.pdbx_description
1 polymer ?
#
loop_
_entity_poly.entity_id
_entity_poly.type
_entity_poly.pdbx_seq_one_letter_code
_entity_poly.pdbx_strand_id
1 'polypeptide(L)'
;MNSKKKGNDGRKRRNSNVQNSSSDEKPGKQNWAHNVIKVSTLVSNVENVTKRVGEMEHSLEILGAKYEAGRKEDADMKTDISDIRSYNEEIGGNVKRLTTDLNDLRERHLDLQTRSMRENLIFSGIQESSDNEESEETGEILKQFMTKELKLSNPIEFVRAHRFGRADKKPRPIVCRFKTFNDRELVRKNANVLKGTNYGISEQFPKEVNDRRKVLWPYFKEAKEQHKKAHFKREKLYIDGKDFIPHDRNKHNMQTDNNPANTRYERQGARPKYFPRRGPQKKNKVRNSE
;
A
#
# COMPACT_ATOMS: atom_id res chain seq x y z
N MET A 1 -24.33 -31.25 -41.92
CA MET A 1 -25.65 -31.91 -41.77
C MET A 1 -26.44 -31.71 -43.04
N ASN A 2 -26.98 -32.81 -43.55
CA ASN A 2 -27.69 -33.00 -44.81
C ASN A 2 -29.10 -32.39 -44.76
N SER A 3 -29.63 -31.87 -45.88
CA SER A 3 -31.00 -32.12 -46.41
C SER A 3 -31.28 -31.22 -47.62
N LYS A 4 -31.30 -31.71 -48.86
CA LYS A 4 -32.38 -32.44 -49.59
C LYS A 4 -33.61 -31.59 -49.99
N LYS A 5 -33.79 -31.53 -51.32
CA LYS A 5 -35.03 -31.83 -52.09
C LYS A 5 -36.11 -30.73 -52.24
N LYS A 6 -36.37 -30.27 -53.48
CA LYS A 6 -37.41 -30.79 -54.41
C LYS A 6 -37.56 -29.86 -55.63
N GLY A 7 -37.63 -30.46 -56.82
CA GLY A 7 -38.14 -29.80 -58.01
C GLY A 7 -39.66 -29.86 -58.08
N ASN A 8 -40.26 -29.07 -58.96
CA ASN A 8 -41.54 -29.42 -59.55
C ASN A 8 -41.65 -28.88 -60.98
N ASP A 9 -42.10 -29.80 -61.84
CA ASP A 9 -42.30 -29.69 -63.28
C ASP A 9 -43.65 -29.03 -63.58
N GLY A 10 -43.70 -28.23 -64.64
CA GLY A 10 -44.88 -27.46 -65.03
C GLY A 10 -45.04 -27.36 -66.54
N ARG A 11 -45.19 -28.51 -67.21
CA ARG A 11 -45.57 -28.60 -68.63
C ARG A 11 -46.96 -28.03 -68.86
N LYS A 12 -47.08 -27.03 -69.75
CA LYS A 12 -48.29 -26.79 -70.55
C LYS A 12 -47.92 -26.67 -72.02
N ARG A 13 -48.32 -27.69 -72.78
CA ARG A 13 -48.37 -27.70 -74.25
C ARG A 13 -49.60 -26.91 -74.71
N ARG A 14 -49.43 -26.04 -75.71
CA ARG A 14 -50.48 -25.75 -76.69
C ARG A 14 -49.85 -25.52 -78.05
N ASN A 15 -50.49 -26.13 -79.03
CA ASN A 15 -50.04 -26.44 -80.37
C ASN A 15 -50.93 -25.67 -81.36
N SER A 16 -50.34 -25.01 -82.36
CA SER A 16 -50.94 -24.67 -83.67
C SER A 16 -49.91 -23.79 -84.42
N ASN A 17 -49.10 -24.36 -85.31
CA ASN A 17 -49.39 -24.62 -86.73
C ASN A 17 -49.63 -23.33 -87.53
N VAL A 18 -48.59 -22.82 -88.23
CA VAL A 18 -48.71 -22.14 -89.54
C VAL A 18 -47.39 -22.31 -90.32
N GLN A 19 -47.50 -23.11 -91.38
CA GLN A 19 -46.85 -23.03 -92.71
C GLN A 19 -45.31 -23.07 -92.87
N ASN A 20 -44.93 -24.19 -93.48
CA ASN A 20 -43.82 -24.43 -94.40
C ASN A 20 -43.57 -23.28 -95.39
N SER A 21 -42.33 -22.77 -95.46
CA SER A 21 -41.76 -22.19 -96.66
C SER A 21 -40.27 -22.55 -96.77
N SER A 22 -40.02 -23.50 -97.66
CA SER A 22 -38.78 -23.79 -98.38
C SER A 22 -37.85 -22.59 -98.54
N SER A 23 -36.59 -22.70 -98.09
CA SER A 23 -35.40 -22.07 -98.69
C SER A 23 -34.14 -22.67 -98.08
N ASP A 24 -33.36 -23.37 -98.91
CA ASP A 24 -31.99 -23.82 -98.61
C ASP A 24 -31.08 -22.64 -98.27
N GLU A 25 -30.61 -22.54 -97.02
CA GLU A 25 -29.51 -21.64 -96.62
C GLU A 25 -28.38 -22.39 -95.90
N LYS A 26 -27.15 -22.11 -96.35
CA LYS A 26 -25.91 -22.84 -96.06
C LYS A 26 -25.48 -22.78 -94.58
N PRO A 27 -25.13 -23.90 -93.91
CA PRO A 27 -24.85 -23.98 -92.46
C PRO A 27 -23.55 -23.31 -91.97
N GLY A 28 -22.76 -22.65 -92.85
CA GLY A 28 -21.45 -22.09 -92.51
C GLY A 28 -21.44 -20.64 -91.99
N LYS A 29 -22.42 -19.80 -92.38
CA LYS A 29 -22.40 -18.36 -92.07
C LYS A 29 -23.02 -18.01 -90.71
N GLN A 30 -24.11 -18.67 -90.30
CA GLN A 30 -24.73 -18.48 -88.97
C GLN A 30 -23.77 -18.85 -87.82
N ASN A 31 -23.00 -19.92 -88.01
CA ASN A 31 -22.08 -20.44 -87.00
C ASN A 31 -20.89 -19.50 -86.78
N TRP A 32 -20.43 -18.82 -87.84
CA TRP A 32 -19.36 -17.82 -87.76
C TRP A 32 -19.78 -16.57 -86.97
N ALA A 33 -20.95 -15.99 -87.27
CA ALA A 33 -21.45 -14.81 -86.56
C ALA A 33 -21.69 -15.09 -85.06
N HIS A 34 -22.23 -16.27 -84.73
CA HIS A 34 -22.42 -16.70 -83.35
C HIS A 34 -21.08 -16.87 -82.60
N ASN A 35 -20.06 -17.40 -83.26
CA ASN A 35 -18.72 -17.54 -82.69
C ASN A 35 -18.04 -16.18 -82.47
N VAL A 36 -18.20 -15.23 -83.39
CA VAL A 36 -17.67 -13.86 -83.25
C VAL A 36 -18.28 -13.15 -82.04
N ILE A 37 -19.59 -13.27 -81.82
CA ILE A 37 -20.27 -12.68 -80.64
C ILE A 37 -19.78 -13.31 -79.33
N LYS A 38 -19.61 -14.64 -79.31
CA LYS A 38 -19.03 -15.35 -78.15
C LYS A 38 -17.61 -14.87 -77.85
N VAL A 39 -16.76 -14.76 -78.87
CA VAL A 39 -15.39 -14.26 -78.74
C VAL A 39 -15.39 -12.83 -78.21
N SER A 40 -16.22 -11.94 -78.75
CA SER A 40 -16.36 -10.57 -78.26
C SER A 40 -16.77 -10.50 -76.78
N THR A 41 -17.74 -11.33 -76.39
CA THR A 41 -18.19 -11.41 -74.98
C THR A 41 -17.11 -11.96 -74.06
N LEU A 42 -16.33 -12.96 -74.53
CA LEU A 42 -15.19 -13.50 -73.79
C LEU A 42 -14.10 -12.44 -73.62
N VAL A 43 -13.81 -11.64 -74.64
CA VAL A 43 -12.83 -10.54 -74.56
C VAL A 43 -13.25 -9.52 -73.52
N SER A 44 -14.51 -9.05 -73.53
CA SER A 44 -15.01 -8.12 -72.51
C SER A 44 -14.97 -8.71 -71.10
N ASN A 45 -15.24 -10.01 -70.95
CA ASN A 45 -15.12 -10.69 -69.66
C ASN A 45 -13.66 -10.77 -69.19
N VAL A 46 -12.71 -11.05 -70.10
CA VAL A 46 -11.28 -11.05 -69.80
C VAL A 46 -10.83 -9.67 -69.37
N GLU A 47 -11.23 -8.59 -70.07
CA GLU A 47 -10.92 -7.21 -69.68
C GLU A 47 -11.43 -6.87 -68.27
N ASN A 48 -12.65 -7.30 -67.94
CA ASN A 48 -13.23 -7.10 -66.61
C ASN A 48 -12.49 -7.89 -65.53
N VAL A 49 -12.08 -9.13 -65.81
CA VAL A 49 -11.27 -9.93 -64.90
C VAL A 49 -9.91 -9.26 -64.67
N THR A 50 -9.25 -8.79 -65.73
CA THR A 50 -7.96 -8.09 -65.63
C THR A 50 -8.05 -6.84 -64.74
N LYS A 51 -9.12 -6.04 -64.87
CA LYS A 51 -9.34 -4.88 -63.98
C LYS A 51 -9.49 -5.29 -62.51
N ARG A 52 -10.31 -6.31 -62.23
CA ARG A 52 -10.51 -6.81 -60.87
C ARG A 52 -9.24 -7.40 -60.27
N VAL A 53 -8.42 -8.08 -61.08
CA VAL A 53 -7.12 -8.60 -60.64
C VAL A 53 -6.19 -7.44 -60.26
N GLY A 54 -6.13 -6.36 -61.05
CA GLY A 54 -5.34 -5.18 -60.70
C GLY A 54 -5.82 -4.48 -59.42
N GLU A 55 -7.13 -4.37 -59.20
CA GLU A 55 -7.70 -3.86 -57.94
C GLU A 55 -7.33 -4.76 -56.75
N MET A 56 -7.39 -6.08 -56.94
CA MET A 56 -6.98 -7.04 -55.92
C MET A 56 -5.48 -6.92 -55.60
N GLU A 57 -4.61 -6.81 -56.60
CA GLU A 57 -3.17 -6.61 -56.42
C GLU A 57 -2.87 -5.35 -55.60
N HIS A 58 -3.52 -4.23 -55.91
CA HIS A 58 -3.37 -2.99 -55.13
C HIS A 58 -3.87 -3.15 -53.69
N SER A 59 -5.00 -3.85 -53.48
CA SER A 59 -5.50 -4.11 -52.13
C SER A 59 -4.55 -4.99 -51.31
N LEU A 60 -3.90 -5.97 -51.94
CA LEU A 60 -2.91 -6.84 -51.32
C LEU A 60 -1.65 -6.07 -50.93
N GLU A 61 -1.22 -5.11 -51.76
CA GLU A 61 -0.10 -4.22 -51.43
C GLU A 61 -0.39 -3.39 -50.17
N ILE A 62 -1.58 -2.77 -50.09
CA ILE A 62 -2.00 -2.00 -48.91
C ILE A 62 -2.09 -2.89 -47.66
N LEU A 63 -2.64 -4.11 -47.80
CA LEU A 63 -2.72 -5.08 -46.71
C LEU A 63 -1.32 -5.50 -46.22
N GLY A 64 -0.38 -5.72 -47.14
CA GLY A 64 1.02 -6.03 -46.81
C GLY A 64 1.68 -4.90 -46.03
N ALA A 65 1.51 -3.65 -46.47
CA ALA A 65 2.04 -2.49 -45.76
C ALA A 65 1.45 -2.35 -44.34
N LYS A 66 0.13 -2.56 -44.18
CA LYS A 66 -0.52 -2.55 -42.86
C LYS A 66 -0.06 -3.69 -41.96
N TYR A 67 0.13 -4.88 -42.53
CA TYR A 67 0.63 -6.04 -41.78
C TYR A 67 2.04 -5.81 -41.25
N GLU A 68 2.94 -5.28 -42.07
CA GLU A 68 4.31 -4.96 -41.63
C GLU A 68 4.34 -3.82 -40.61
N ALA A 69 3.47 -2.82 -40.74
CA ALA A 69 3.32 -1.76 -39.73
C ALA A 69 2.85 -2.35 -38.38
N GLY A 70 1.78 -3.15 -38.38
CA GLY A 70 1.29 -3.80 -37.15
C GLY A 70 2.31 -4.77 -36.55
N ARG A 71 3.08 -5.48 -37.38
CA ARG A 71 4.17 -6.34 -36.92
C ARG A 71 5.29 -5.58 -36.21
N LYS A 72 5.61 -4.35 -36.67
CA LYS A 72 6.58 -3.47 -36.00
C LYS A 72 6.03 -3.00 -34.65
N GLU A 73 4.78 -2.53 -34.61
CA GLU A 73 4.11 -2.13 -33.36
C GLU A 73 4.08 -3.29 -32.34
N ASP A 74 3.76 -4.51 -32.77
CA ASP A 74 3.80 -5.71 -31.93
C ASP A 74 5.21 -6.02 -31.39
N ALA A 75 6.26 -5.71 -32.16
CA ALA A 75 7.63 -5.90 -31.72
C ALA A 75 8.02 -4.85 -30.67
N ASP A 76 7.68 -3.58 -30.90
CA ASP A 76 7.93 -2.47 -29.97
C ASP A 76 7.14 -2.67 -28.65
N MET A 77 5.88 -3.11 -28.74
CA MET A 77 5.08 -3.45 -27.56
C MET A 77 5.71 -4.59 -26.75
N LYS A 78 6.31 -5.60 -27.41
CA LYS A 78 7.00 -6.68 -26.71
C LYS A 78 8.25 -6.20 -25.98
N THR A 79 8.99 -5.26 -26.56
CA THR A 79 10.15 -4.66 -25.89
C THR A 79 9.70 -3.84 -24.68
N ASP A 80 8.68 -3.00 -24.83
CA ASP A 80 8.14 -2.20 -23.72
C ASP A 80 7.63 -3.08 -22.56
N ILE A 81 6.93 -4.18 -22.87
CA ILE A 81 6.48 -5.14 -21.87
C ILE A 81 7.66 -5.78 -21.14
N SER A 82 8.75 -6.09 -21.85
CA SER A 82 9.97 -6.63 -21.25
C SER A 82 10.59 -5.63 -20.28
N ASP A 83 10.73 -4.37 -20.70
CA ASP A 83 11.33 -3.31 -19.89
C ASP A 83 10.50 -3.00 -18.64
N ILE A 84 9.17 -2.92 -18.78
CA ILE A 84 8.26 -2.75 -17.65
C ILE A 84 8.37 -3.91 -16.65
N ARG A 85 8.52 -5.15 -17.14
CA ARG A 85 8.70 -6.32 -16.26
C ARG A 85 10.00 -6.22 -15.47
N SER A 86 11.11 -5.90 -16.14
CA SER A 86 12.41 -5.72 -15.47
C SER A 86 12.37 -4.58 -14.44
N TYR A 87 11.74 -3.46 -14.77
CA TYR A 87 11.57 -2.34 -13.84
C TYR A 87 10.69 -2.72 -12.62
N ASN A 88 9.60 -3.47 -12.83
CA ASN A 88 8.75 -3.95 -11.74
C ASN A 88 9.49 -4.94 -10.83
N GLU A 89 10.33 -5.81 -11.37
CA GLU A 89 11.18 -6.70 -10.59
C GLU A 89 12.17 -5.93 -9.72
N GLU A 90 12.81 -4.90 -10.28
CA GLU A 90 13.71 -4.02 -9.54
C GLU A 90 13.00 -3.28 -8.40
N ILE A 91 11.84 -2.66 -8.70
CA ILE A 91 11.01 -2.03 -7.66
C ILE A 91 10.64 -3.05 -6.58
N GLY A 92 10.20 -4.24 -6.97
CA GLY A 92 9.86 -5.30 -6.03
C GLY A 92 11.04 -5.69 -5.14
N GLY A 93 12.25 -5.74 -5.70
CA GLY A 93 13.49 -5.94 -4.97
C GLY A 93 13.79 -4.81 -3.98
N ASN A 94 13.68 -3.56 -4.43
CA ASN A 94 13.92 -2.37 -3.61
C ASN A 94 12.92 -2.27 -2.44
N VAL A 95 11.63 -2.53 -2.70
CA VAL A 95 10.60 -2.56 -1.65
C VAL A 95 10.92 -3.61 -0.59
N LYS A 96 11.36 -4.82 -0.98
CA LYS A 96 11.76 -5.87 -0.03
C LYS A 96 12.96 -5.46 0.81
N ARG A 97 13.99 -4.85 0.19
CA ARG A 97 15.18 -4.34 0.89
C ARG A 97 14.82 -3.25 1.90
N LEU A 98 14.10 -2.22 1.46
CA LEU A 98 13.65 -1.12 2.31
C LEU A 98 12.76 -1.60 3.46
N THR A 99 11.88 -2.59 3.21
CA THR A 99 11.05 -3.19 4.27
C THR A 99 11.91 -3.89 5.32
N THR A 100 12.96 -4.58 4.88
CA THR A 100 13.91 -5.26 5.77
C THR A 100 14.70 -4.24 6.60
N ASP A 101 15.31 -3.25 5.96
CA ASP A 101 16.07 -2.19 6.63
C ASP A 101 15.23 -1.41 7.65
N LEU A 102 13.97 -1.14 7.30
CA LEU A 102 13.04 -0.45 8.18
C LEU A 102 12.66 -1.30 9.40
N ASN A 103 12.49 -2.61 9.25
CA ASN A 103 12.26 -3.52 10.37
C ASN A 103 13.48 -3.60 11.29
N ASP A 104 14.67 -3.73 10.70
CA ASP A 104 15.93 -3.74 11.45
C ASP A 104 16.14 -2.43 12.22
N LEU A 105 15.85 -1.30 11.59
CA LEU A 105 15.97 0.01 12.24
C LEU A 105 14.96 0.16 13.39
N ARG A 106 13.72 -0.31 13.20
CA ARG A 106 12.71 -0.34 14.26
C ARG A 106 13.16 -1.20 15.44
N GLU A 107 13.71 -2.39 15.16
CA GLU A 107 14.21 -3.28 16.22
C GLU A 107 15.37 -2.65 16.99
N ARG A 108 16.36 -2.08 16.29
CA ARG A 108 17.48 -1.37 16.92
C ARG A 108 17.01 -0.18 17.75
N HIS A 109 16.06 0.60 17.22
CA HIS A 109 15.48 1.72 17.94
C HIS A 109 14.76 1.26 19.22
N LEU A 110 13.98 0.18 19.14
CA LEU A 110 13.28 -0.40 20.29
C LEU A 110 14.25 -0.93 21.35
N ASP A 111 15.33 -1.59 20.93
CA ASP A 111 16.38 -2.08 21.83
C ASP A 111 17.10 -0.92 22.54
N LEU A 112 17.49 0.13 21.81
CA LEU A 112 18.09 1.33 22.39
C LEU A 112 17.18 2.00 23.41
N GLN A 113 15.88 2.17 23.09
CA GLN A 113 14.91 2.73 24.03
C GLN A 113 14.77 1.84 25.28
N THR A 114 14.66 0.51 25.09
CA THR A 114 14.56 -0.45 26.20
C THR A 114 15.78 -0.39 27.12
N ARG A 115 16.99 -0.32 26.55
CA ARG A 115 18.23 -0.18 27.32
C ARG A 115 18.27 1.14 28.09
N SER A 116 17.90 2.25 27.43
CA SER A 116 17.88 3.59 28.04
C SER A 116 16.84 3.73 29.17
N MET A 117 15.75 2.96 29.10
CA MET A 117 14.67 2.97 30.09
C MET A 117 14.85 1.92 31.19
N ARG A 118 15.91 1.09 31.12
CA ARG A 118 16.10 -0.06 32.02
C ARG A 118 16.24 0.36 33.47
N GLU A 119 16.95 1.45 33.76
CA GLU A 119 17.12 1.95 35.12
C GLU A 119 15.92 2.78 35.61
N ASN A 120 14.79 2.79 34.90
CA ASN A 120 13.65 3.63 35.24
C ASN A 120 12.50 2.81 35.87
N LEU A 121 11.87 3.40 36.90
CA LEU A 121 10.57 2.94 37.42
C LEU A 121 9.55 4.06 37.33
N ILE A 122 8.29 3.67 37.19
CA ILE A 122 7.11 4.52 37.25
C ILE A 122 6.43 4.30 38.59
N PHE A 123 6.18 5.38 39.31
CA PHE A 123 5.44 5.45 40.57
C PHE A 123 4.08 6.09 40.32
N SER A 124 3.00 5.43 40.72
CA SER A 124 1.62 5.91 40.57
C SER A 124 0.93 6.03 41.93
N GLY A 125 0.00 6.97 42.05
CA GLY A 125 -0.81 7.17 43.25
C GLY A 125 -0.21 8.12 44.29
N ILE A 126 0.97 8.69 44.03
CA ILE A 126 1.58 9.73 44.88
C ILE A 126 0.85 11.05 44.61
N GLN A 127 0.28 11.66 45.65
CA GLN A 127 -0.50 12.88 45.50
C GLN A 127 0.36 14.05 45.01
N GLU A 128 -0.24 14.92 44.19
CA GLU A 128 0.40 16.17 43.74
C GLU A 128 0.12 17.28 44.75
N SER A 129 1.14 18.08 45.05
CA SER A 129 0.99 19.34 45.78
C SER A 129 0.21 20.33 44.91
N SER A 130 -0.79 21.01 45.46
CA SER A 130 -1.63 21.98 44.72
C SER A 130 -0.88 23.24 44.30
N ASP A 131 0.30 23.48 44.88
CA ASP A 131 0.99 24.76 44.82
C ASP A 131 2.23 24.62 43.92
N ASN A 132 2.11 25.12 42.69
CA ASN A 132 3.16 25.25 41.67
C ASN A 132 3.80 23.94 41.14
N GLU A 133 3.31 23.49 39.99
CA GLU A 133 3.81 22.31 39.25
C GLU A 133 5.31 22.35 38.90
N GLU A 134 5.92 23.54 38.85
CA GLU A 134 7.31 23.73 38.40
C GLU A 134 8.36 23.55 39.50
N SER A 135 7.95 23.48 40.78
CA SER A 135 8.86 23.45 41.93
C SER A 135 8.72 22.21 42.82
N GLU A 136 7.92 21.21 42.42
CA GLU A 136 7.79 19.98 43.21
C GLU A 136 9.13 19.21 43.21
N GLU A 137 9.79 19.13 44.37
CA GLU A 137 11.01 18.36 44.57
C GLU A 137 10.72 16.85 44.56
N THR A 138 10.43 16.35 43.36
CA THR A 138 9.98 14.98 43.10
C THR A 138 10.98 13.95 43.64
N GLY A 139 12.27 14.29 43.62
CA GLY A 139 13.33 13.45 44.19
C GLY A 139 13.20 13.26 45.70
N GLU A 140 12.90 14.32 46.45
CA GLU A 140 12.70 14.25 47.90
C GLU A 140 11.42 13.50 48.27
N ILE A 141 10.34 13.76 47.54
CA ILE A 141 9.06 13.04 47.71
C ILE A 141 9.29 11.54 47.54
N LEU A 142 10.04 11.13 46.50
CA LEU A 142 10.38 9.73 46.32
C LEU A 142 11.25 9.19 47.46
N LYS A 143 12.25 9.93 47.94
CA LYS A 143 13.06 9.49 49.09
C LYS A 143 12.19 9.25 50.33
N GLN A 144 11.29 10.18 50.65
CA GLN A 144 10.35 10.02 51.76
C GLN A 144 9.41 8.81 51.54
N PHE A 145 8.93 8.62 50.31
CA PHE A 145 8.12 7.47 49.94
C PHE A 145 8.87 6.14 50.11
N MET A 146 10.15 6.06 49.72
CA MET A 146 10.97 4.85 49.92
C MET A 146 11.09 4.48 51.40
N THR A 147 11.32 5.47 52.26
CA THR A 147 11.48 5.23 53.71
C THR A 147 10.16 4.87 54.38
N LYS A 148 9.08 5.61 54.08
CA LYS A 148 7.78 5.46 54.75
C LYS A 148 7.01 4.23 54.25
N GLU A 149 6.85 4.09 52.94
CA GLU A 149 5.95 3.10 52.34
C GLU A 149 6.68 1.79 52.01
N LEU A 150 7.93 1.87 51.50
CA LEU A 150 8.72 0.68 51.17
C LEU A 150 9.63 0.18 52.29
N LYS A 151 9.72 0.91 53.41
CA LYS A 151 10.54 0.57 54.60
C LYS A 151 12.01 0.33 54.25
N LEU A 152 12.54 1.07 53.28
CA LEU A 152 13.95 0.99 52.87
C LEU A 152 14.77 1.94 53.73
N SER A 153 15.74 1.40 54.47
CA SER A 153 16.64 2.18 55.33
C SER A 153 17.86 2.73 54.58
N ASN A 154 18.23 2.10 53.46
CA ASN A 154 19.40 2.50 52.69
C ASN A 154 19.09 3.74 51.85
N PRO A 155 19.99 4.75 51.82
CA PRO A 155 19.80 5.90 50.95
C PRO A 155 19.89 5.46 49.48
N ILE A 156 18.84 5.73 48.72
CA ILE A 156 18.80 5.47 47.29
C ILE A 156 19.05 6.77 46.53
N GLU A 157 19.99 6.72 45.59
CA GLU A 157 20.32 7.86 44.73
C GLU A 157 19.57 7.79 43.40
N PHE A 158 18.97 8.92 43.04
CA PHE A 158 18.29 9.11 41.77
C PHE A 158 19.10 10.04 40.87
N VAL A 159 19.13 9.75 39.57
CA VAL A 159 19.71 10.65 38.57
C VAL A 159 18.73 11.76 38.22
N ARG A 160 17.45 11.40 38.07
CA ARG A 160 16.35 12.33 37.79
C ARG A 160 15.02 11.74 38.22
N ALA A 161 14.10 12.59 38.65
CA ALA A 161 12.71 12.24 38.90
C ALA A 161 11.82 13.39 38.45
N HIS A 162 10.73 13.07 37.75
CA HIS A 162 9.75 14.06 37.31
C HIS A 162 8.39 13.41 37.08
N ARG A 163 7.33 14.21 37.23
CA ARG A 163 5.97 13.84 36.82
C ARG A 163 5.88 13.78 35.29
N PHE A 164 5.03 12.90 34.76
CA PHE A 164 4.73 12.87 33.33
C PHE A 164 3.25 12.60 33.07
N GLY A 165 2.78 12.99 31.89
CA GLY A 165 1.38 12.90 31.50
C GLY A 165 0.61 14.20 31.75
N ARG A 166 -0.65 14.20 31.33
CA ARG A 166 -1.55 15.35 31.48
C ARG A 166 -2.15 15.35 32.89
N ALA A 167 -2.26 16.53 33.51
CA ALA A 167 -2.99 16.70 34.75
C ALA A 167 -4.48 16.33 34.55
N ASP A 168 -5.00 15.51 35.44
CA ASP A 168 -6.39 15.03 35.43
C ASP A 168 -6.85 14.81 36.90
N LYS A 169 -8.03 14.25 37.11
CA LYS A 169 -8.55 13.88 38.44
C LYS A 169 -7.66 12.90 39.21
N LYS A 170 -6.78 12.18 38.50
CA LYS A 170 -5.82 11.25 39.10
C LYS A 170 -4.43 11.89 39.15
N PRO A 171 -3.66 11.67 40.23
CA PRO A 171 -2.29 12.16 40.29
C PRO A 171 -1.44 11.60 39.15
N ARG A 172 -0.69 12.49 38.50
CA ARG A 172 0.27 12.16 37.46
C ARG A 172 1.34 11.23 38.01
N PRO A 173 1.68 10.16 37.29
CA PRO A 173 2.76 9.28 37.70
C PRO A 173 4.12 9.99 37.67
N ILE A 174 5.02 9.56 38.55
CA ILE A 174 6.41 9.98 38.57
C ILE A 174 7.25 8.94 37.84
N VAL A 175 8.08 9.36 36.89
CA VAL A 175 9.16 8.53 36.36
C VAL A 175 10.46 8.89 37.05
N CYS A 176 11.15 7.88 37.56
CA CYS A 176 12.43 8.05 38.23
C CYS A 176 13.50 7.19 37.55
N ARG A 177 14.65 7.79 37.25
CA ARG A 177 15.85 7.08 36.81
C ARG A 177 16.79 6.89 38.00
N PHE A 178 17.10 5.64 38.30
CA PHE A 178 18.03 5.27 39.35
C PHE A 178 19.47 5.40 38.88
N LYS A 179 20.39 5.66 39.82
CA LYS A 179 21.83 5.69 39.52
C LYS A 179 22.38 4.31 39.17
N THR A 180 21.89 3.27 39.85
CA THR A 180 22.30 1.88 39.60
C THR A 180 21.10 0.98 39.33
N PHE A 181 21.31 -0.04 38.50
CA PHE A 181 20.30 -1.07 38.24
C PHE A 181 19.97 -1.89 39.50
N ASN A 182 20.92 -2.06 40.40
CA ASN A 182 20.73 -2.81 41.65
C ASN A 182 19.74 -2.10 42.58
N ASP A 183 19.87 -0.78 42.74
CA ASP A 183 18.94 0.00 43.56
C ASP A 183 17.52 -0.02 42.97
N ARG A 184 17.43 0.12 41.64
CA ARG A 184 16.17 -0.03 40.91
C ARG A 184 15.52 -1.39 41.19
N GLU A 185 16.30 -2.47 41.16
CA GLU A 185 15.78 -3.82 41.40
C GLU A 185 15.42 -4.08 42.85
N LEU A 186 16.15 -3.49 43.80
CA LEU A 186 15.79 -3.52 45.21
C LEU A 186 14.40 -2.91 45.41
N VAL A 187 14.15 -1.71 44.87
CA VAL A 187 12.84 -1.04 44.94
C VAL A 187 11.75 -1.88 44.26
N ARG A 188 12.01 -2.37 43.04
CA ARG A 188 11.02 -3.17 42.30
C ARG A 188 10.62 -4.44 43.05
N LYS A 189 11.57 -5.16 43.67
CA LYS A 189 11.29 -6.39 44.43
C LYS A 189 10.48 -6.10 45.71
N ASN A 190 10.72 -4.95 46.34
CA ASN A 190 10.01 -4.52 47.55
C ASN A 190 8.62 -3.92 47.27
N ALA A 191 8.27 -3.66 46.01
CA ALA A 191 6.95 -3.16 45.61
C ALA A 191 5.77 -4.04 46.09
N ASN A 192 6.00 -5.32 46.40
CA ASN A 192 4.98 -6.21 46.96
C ASN A 192 4.41 -5.72 48.31
N VAL A 193 5.15 -4.91 49.06
CA VAL A 193 4.70 -4.32 50.34
C VAL A 193 3.51 -3.38 50.11
N LEU A 194 3.39 -2.78 48.92
CA LEU A 194 2.33 -1.84 48.56
C LEU A 194 1.00 -2.51 48.18
N LYS A 195 0.92 -3.85 48.20
CA LYS A 195 -0.33 -4.56 47.88
C LYS A 195 -1.44 -4.13 48.83
N GLY A 196 -2.59 -3.74 48.26
CA GLY A 196 -3.74 -3.25 49.02
C GLY A 196 -3.73 -1.73 49.27
N THR A 197 -2.65 -1.03 48.91
CA THR A 197 -2.61 0.44 48.91
C THR A 197 -3.02 1.01 47.55
N ASN A 198 -3.16 2.34 47.46
CA ASN A 198 -3.38 3.04 46.20
C ASN A 198 -2.09 3.29 45.39
N TYR A 199 -0.94 2.88 45.92
CA TYR A 199 0.36 3.08 45.27
C TYR A 199 0.69 1.95 44.30
N GLY A 200 1.35 2.30 43.20
CA GLY A 200 1.85 1.34 42.23
C GLY A 200 3.29 1.64 41.84
N ILE A 201 4.08 0.59 41.67
CA ILE A 201 5.43 0.66 41.12
C ILE A 201 5.50 -0.29 39.93
N SER A 202 5.91 0.23 38.78
CA SER A 202 6.05 -0.56 37.56
C SER A 202 7.33 -0.19 36.80
N GLU A 203 7.84 -1.13 36.01
CA GLU A 203 8.97 -0.86 35.13
C GLU A 203 8.53 0.04 33.96
N GLN A 204 9.41 0.96 33.57
CA GLN A 204 9.18 1.76 32.38
C GLN A 204 9.54 0.96 31.12
N PHE A 205 8.61 0.88 30.16
CA PHE A 205 8.87 0.29 28.85
C PHE A 205 8.55 1.30 27.74
N PRO A 206 9.20 1.15 26.56
CA PRO A 206 8.81 1.89 25.37
C PRO A 206 7.33 1.68 25.05
N LYS A 207 6.71 2.70 24.44
CA LYS A 207 5.28 2.67 24.07
C LYS A 207 4.91 1.40 23.30
N GLU A 208 5.73 1.01 22.33
CA GLU A 208 5.49 -0.18 21.52
C GLU A 208 5.41 -1.48 22.34
N VAL A 209 6.26 -1.63 23.37
CA VAL A 209 6.20 -2.78 24.29
C VAL A 209 4.95 -2.73 25.16
N ASN A 210 4.58 -1.54 25.66
CA ASN A 210 3.35 -1.37 26.43
C ASN A 210 2.10 -1.67 25.59
N ASP A 211 2.07 -1.22 24.34
CA ASP A 211 0.97 -1.48 23.42
C ASP A 211 0.84 -2.99 23.14
N ARG A 212 1.96 -3.69 22.90
CA ARG A 212 1.97 -5.17 22.77
C ARG A 212 1.45 -5.87 24.04
N ARG A 213 1.91 -5.45 25.22
CA ARG A 213 1.45 -6.02 26.50
C ARG A 213 -0.03 -5.74 26.77
N LYS A 214 -0.54 -4.57 26.36
CA LYS A 214 -1.94 -4.19 26.53
C LYS A 214 -2.87 -5.15 25.79
N VAL A 215 -2.49 -5.59 24.58
CA VAL A 215 -3.23 -6.61 23.82
C VAL A 215 -3.25 -7.96 24.54
N LEU A 216 -2.15 -8.30 25.23
CA LEU A 216 -2.02 -9.57 25.96
C LEU A 216 -2.63 -9.54 27.37
N TRP A 217 -3.00 -8.36 27.87
CA TRP A 217 -3.49 -8.17 29.24
C TRP A 217 -4.78 -8.94 29.58
N PRO A 218 -5.80 -9.01 28.70
CA PRO A 218 -7.00 -9.82 28.94
C PRO A 218 -6.66 -11.30 29.16
N TYR A 219 -5.80 -11.87 28.32
CA TYR A 219 -5.36 -13.27 28.43
C TYR A 219 -4.54 -13.52 29.71
N PHE A 220 -3.73 -12.55 30.12
CA PHE A 220 -3.02 -12.62 31.39
C PHE A 220 -4.00 -12.67 32.58
N LYS A 221 -5.06 -11.85 32.59
CA LYS A 221 -6.08 -11.85 33.63
C LYS A 221 -6.83 -13.17 33.67
N GLU A 222 -7.32 -13.64 32.52
CA GLU A 222 -8.03 -14.91 32.39
C GLU A 222 -7.18 -16.09 32.91
N ALA A 223 -5.89 -16.13 32.56
CA ALA A 223 -4.98 -17.15 33.05
C ALA A 223 -4.80 -17.09 34.58
N LYS A 224 -4.76 -15.88 35.17
CA LYS A 224 -4.69 -15.71 36.62
C LYS A 224 -5.98 -16.13 37.33
N GLU A 225 -7.14 -15.85 36.74
CA GLU A 225 -8.44 -16.31 37.24
C GLU A 225 -8.55 -17.83 37.20
N GLN A 226 -7.96 -18.47 36.18
CA GLN A 226 -7.82 -19.93 36.08
C GLN A 226 -6.70 -20.51 36.96
N HIS A 227 -6.12 -19.72 37.88
CA HIS A 227 -5.01 -20.12 38.75
C HIS A 227 -3.73 -20.62 38.03
N LYS A 228 -3.54 -20.27 36.75
CA LYS A 228 -2.35 -20.63 35.96
C LYS A 228 -1.15 -19.74 36.28
N LYS A 229 0.05 -20.25 36.02
CA LYS A 229 1.30 -19.50 36.19
C LYS A 229 1.52 -18.56 35.00
N ALA A 230 0.88 -17.39 35.03
CA ALA A 230 1.06 -16.34 34.03
C ALA A 230 2.05 -15.24 34.46
N HIS A 231 2.95 -14.82 33.56
CA HIS A 231 3.82 -13.64 33.76
C HIS A 231 4.29 -13.03 32.43
N PHE A 232 4.62 -11.74 32.44
CA PHE A 232 5.22 -11.05 31.30
C PHE A 232 6.75 -11.10 31.35
N LYS A 233 7.39 -11.31 30.22
CA LYS A 233 8.83 -11.14 30.03
C LYS A 233 9.07 -10.37 28.74
N ARG A 234 9.65 -9.16 28.87
CA ARG A 234 9.69 -8.16 27.78
C ARG A 234 8.27 -7.96 27.20
N GLU A 235 8.07 -8.01 25.90
CA GLU A 235 6.77 -7.86 25.24
C GLU A 235 5.88 -9.12 25.25
N LYS A 236 6.39 -10.26 25.75
CA LYS A 236 5.73 -11.57 25.64
C LYS A 236 5.03 -12.00 26.91
N LEU A 237 3.92 -12.73 26.76
CA LEU A 237 3.18 -13.36 27.85
C LEU A 237 3.56 -14.84 27.91
N TYR A 238 3.92 -15.33 29.09
CA TYR A 238 4.14 -16.75 29.33
C TYR A 238 3.06 -17.29 30.24
N ILE A 239 2.43 -18.41 29.85
CA ILE A 239 1.42 -19.13 30.65
C ILE A 239 1.91 -20.57 30.84
N ASP A 240 2.02 -21.00 32.10
CA ASP A 240 2.54 -22.32 32.49
C ASP A 240 3.91 -22.64 31.86
N GLY A 241 4.76 -21.61 31.76
CA GLY A 241 6.11 -21.69 31.23
C GLY A 241 6.22 -21.63 29.70
N LYS A 242 5.12 -21.54 28.96
CA LYS A 242 5.11 -21.49 27.48
C LYS A 242 4.78 -20.09 26.97
N ASP A 243 5.45 -19.66 25.90
CA ASP A 243 5.15 -18.40 25.18
C ASP A 243 3.72 -18.48 24.64
N PHE A 244 2.86 -17.56 25.08
CA PHE A 244 1.47 -17.50 24.68
C PHE A 244 1.35 -16.64 23.43
N ILE A 245 0.86 -17.26 22.35
CA ILE A 245 0.56 -16.60 21.09
C ILE A 245 -0.97 -16.60 20.95
N PRO A 246 -1.63 -15.43 20.96
CA PRO A 246 -3.05 -15.34 20.66
C PRO A 246 -3.37 -16.00 19.32
N HIS A 247 -4.43 -16.82 19.26
CA HIS A 247 -4.82 -17.51 18.03
C HIS A 247 -5.31 -16.53 16.94
N ASP A 248 -5.78 -15.34 17.34
CA ASP A 248 -5.98 -14.20 16.44
C ASP A 248 -4.66 -13.47 16.17
N ARG A 249 -3.76 -14.12 15.43
CA ARG A 249 -2.81 -13.39 14.59
C ARG A 249 -3.54 -12.87 13.35
N ASN A 250 -4.52 -11.99 13.53
CA ASN A 250 -4.89 -11.12 12.43
C ASN A 250 -3.70 -10.17 12.23
N LYS A 251 -2.88 -10.45 11.22
CA LYS A 251 -1.73 -9.64 10.79
C LYS A 251 -2.12 -8.23 10.29
N HIS A 252 -3.30 -7.74 10.65
CA HIS A 252 -3.83 -6.43 10.33
C HIS A 252 -4.25 -5.70 11.61
N ASN A 253 -3.28 -5.32 12.46
CA ASN A 253 -3.29 -4.01 13.14
C ASN A 253 -1.97 -3.69 13.86
N MET A 254 -0.84 -3.95 13.20
CA MET A 254 0.40 -3.18 13.42
C MET A 254 0.72 -2.32 12.20
N GLN A 255 -0.30 -1.91 11.46
CA GLN A 255 -0.25 -0.64 10.76
C GLN A 255 -0.52 0.42 11.83
N THR A 256 0.47 1.28 12.02
CA THR A 256 0.29 2.56 12.70
C THR A 256 -1.06 3.16 12.29
N ASP A 257 -1.85 3.65 13.24
CA ASP A 257 -2.96 4.57 12.97
C ASP A 257 -2.40 5.80 12.25
N ASN A 258 -2.14 5.69 10.95
CA ASN A 258 -2.01 6.79 10.02
C ASN A 258 -3.43 7.18 9.66
N ASN A 259 -4.15 7.71 10.65
CA ASN A 259 -5.37 8.45 10.41
C ASN A 259 -4.95 9.89 10.09
N PRO A 260 -5.06 10.37 8.83
CA PRO A 260 -4.74 11.76 8.49
C PRO A 260 -5.72 12.77 9.13
N ALA A 261 -6.73 12.31 9.88
CA ALA A 261 -7.74 13.16 10.50
C ALA A 261 -7.31 13.85 11.82
N ASN A 262 -6.10 13.59 12.37
CA ASN A 262 -5.67 14.22 13.64
C ASN A 262 -4.54 15.27 13.52
N THR A 263 -4.18 15.70 12.31
CA THR A 263 -3.39 16.93 12.12
C THR A 263 -4.30 18.16 12.20
N ARG A 264 -4.93 18.39 13.35
CA ARG A 264 -5.49 19.70 13.71
C ARG A 264 -4.39 20.51 14.38
N TYR A 265 -3.39 20.92 13.59
CA TYR A 265 -2.67 22.14 13.93
C TYR A 265 -3.65 23.28 13.70
N GLU A 266 -4.09 23.89 14.80
CA GLU A 266 -4.74 25.19 14.80
C GLU A 266 -3.89 26.19 13.99
N ARG A 267 -4.33 26.45 12.75
CA ARG A 267 -4.02 27.73 12.10
C ARG A 267 -4.99 28.77 12.66
N GLN A 268 -4.73 29.23 13.88
CA GLN A 268 -5.04 30.61 14.22
C GLN A 268 -3.86 31.47 13.75
N GLY A 269 -4.18 32.57 13.09
CA GLY A 269 -3.27 33.29 12.21
C GLY A 269 -2.00 33.84 12.89
N ALA A 270 -0.85 33.54 12.29
CA ALA A 270 0.31 34.42 12.32
C ALA A 270 1.15 34.13 11.07
N ARG A 271 1.27 35.12 10.18
CA ARG A 271 2.18 35.08 9.02
C ARG A 271 3.62 35.31 9.51
N PRO A 272 4.62 34.49 9.12
CA PRO A 272 5.99 34.94 9.12
C PRO A 272 6.26 35.69 7.81
N LYS A 273 6.47 37.01 7.92
CA LYS A 273 7.10 37.82 6.87
C LYS A 273 8.53 37.30 6.69
N TYR A 274 8.97 37.05 5.45
CA TYR A 274 10.28 37.43 4.88
C TYR A 274 10.46 36.70 3.54
N PHE A 275 10.29 37.44 2.44
CA PHE A 275 10.82 37.09 1.11
C PHE A 275 11.94 38.09 0.78
N PRO A 276 13.08 37.68 0.18
CA PRO A 276 14.06 38.62 -0.33
C PRO A 276 13.53 39.32 -1.59
N ARG A 277 13.65 40.66 -1.64
CA ARG A 277 13.29 41.50 -2.79
C ARG A 277 14.20 41.20 -3.99
N ARG A 278 13.62 40.86 -5.15
CA ARG A 278 14.27 41.03 -6.46
C ARG A 278 14.35 42.54 -6.77
N GLY A 279 15.56 43.04 -7.04
CA GLY A 279 15.79 44.43 -7.44
C GLY A 279 15.33 44.72 -8.89
N PRO A 280 15.09 45.99 -9.25
CA PRO A 280 14.52 46.36 -10.56
C PRO A 280 15.58 46.36 -11.67
N GLN A 281 15.20 45.81 -12.83
CA GLN A 281 15.95 45.90 -14.09
C GLN A 281 15.91 47.35 -14.64
N LYS A 282 17.09 47.93 -14.90
CA LYS A 282 17.23 49.21 -15.61
C LYS A 282 16.80 49.04 -17.07
N LYS A 283 15.80 49.80 -17.52
CA LYS A 283 15.48 49.98 -18.95
C LYS A 283 16.43 51.02 -19.54
N ASN A 284 17.17 50.64 -20.58
CA ASN A 284 17.97 51.56 -21.40
C ASN A 284 17.04 52.51 -22.17
N LYS A 285 17.27 53.82 -22.01
CA LYS A 285 16.60 54.88 -22.77
C LYS A 285 17.45 55.18 -24.01
N VAL A 286 16.95 54.79 -25.18
CA VAL A 286 17.51 55.18 -26.48
C VAL A 286 17.26 56.68 -26.67
N ARG A 287 18.32 57.44 -26.95
CA ARG A 287 18.26 58.83 -27.43
C ARG A 287 18.07 58.80 -28.94
N ASN A 288 17.15 59.63 -29.44
CA ASN A 288 17.11 60.26 -30.78
C ASN A 288 16.35 61.59 -30.54
N SER A 289 16.99 62.76 -30.57
CA SER A 289 17.32 63.59 -31.75
C SER A 289 16.08 64.10 -32.48
N GLU A 290 15.59 65.27 -32.05
CA GLU A 290 15.36 66.51 -32.83
C GLU A 290 14.98 67.64 -31.86
#